data_AF-A0A9P4MJ55-F1
#
_entry.id   AF-A0A9P4MJ55-F1
#
_cell.length_a   1.000
_cell.length_b   1.000
_cell.length_c   1.000
_cell.angle_alpha   90.00
_cell.angle_beta   90.00
_cell.angle_gamma   90.00
#
_symmetry.space_group_name_H-M   'P 1'
#
loop_
_entity.id
_entity.type
_entity.pdbx_description
1 polymer ?
#
loop_
_entity_poly.entity_id
_entity_poly.type
_entity_poly.pdbx_seq_one_letter_code
_entity_poly.pdbx_strand_id
1 'polypeptide(L)'
;MEATRCLTNRQSDIAINWSGGLHHAHKAEASGFCYINDIVLAILEMLRFFSRVLYIDIDVHHGDGVEEAFNSSDRVMTVSLHRFGAVQDANANGHYFFPGTGALTDNGNPASPGHHFALNVPIPSGITDDEYLSVFKRVIGRTLETFRPAAIVLQCGADSLGGDRLGQFNLNIKAHGECLSFVKAAGVPLLILGGGGYTARNVARAWCHETALAVDAKLSDALPVHLLPRAQAFTGKGHGDSKLYPDLKGFHPNDCTRKDLDNIVQWCFEELRIINHAPSTNMEYLPPPQEQDRIRRKVDEEWERERETERSETGRKRRERNTGGRGELR
;
A
#
# COMPACT_ATOMS: atom_id res chain seq x y z
N MET A 1 -14.04 -1.57 -4.24
CA MET A 1 -15.32 -0.94 -4.65
C MET A 1 -16.49 -1.29 -3.75
N GLU A 2 -16.92 -2.56 -3.64
CA GLU A 2 -18.09 -2.87 -2.79
C GLU A 2 -17.83 -2.58 -1.30
N ALA A 3 -16.68 -3.02 -0.77
CA ALA A 3 -16.24 -2.67 0.58
C ALA A 3 -16.26 -1.14 0.82
N THR A 4 -15.78 -0.36 -0.15
CA THR A 4 -15.82 1.11 -0.11
C THR A 4 -17.25 1.65 -0.02
N ARG A 5 -18.19 1.09 -0.79
CA ARG A 5 -19.60 1.48 -0.75
C ARG A 5 -20.26 1.19 0.58
N CYS A 6 -19.90 0.08 1.24
CA CYS A 6 -20.37 -0.21 2.59
C CYS A 6 -19.97 0.90 3.58
N LEU A 7 -18.75 1.43 3.46
CA LEU A 7 -18.26 2.54 4.29
C LEU A 7 -18.97 3.86 3.93
N THR A 8 -19.03 4.23 2.64
CA THR A 8 -19.61 5.52 2.22
C THR A 8 -21.12 5.60 2.47
N ASN A 9 -21.83 4.46 2.37
CA ASN A 9 -23.26 4.35 2.72
C ASN A 9 -23.52 4.13 4.22
N ARG A 10 -22.47 4.13 5.06
CA ARG A 10 -22.57 3.93 6.52
C ARG A 10 -23.25 2.59 6.91
N GLN A 11 -23.04 1.55 6.10
CA GLN A 11 -23.50 0.20 6.39
C GLN A 11 -22.48 -0.59 7.23
N SER A 12 -21.25 -0.12 7.31
CA SER A 12 -20.18 -0.72 8.10
C SER A 12 -19.19 0.36 8.57
N ASP A 13 -18.61 0.17 9.75
CA ASP A 13 -17.51 1.00 10.25
C ASP A 13 -16.15 0.54 9.71
N ILE A 14 -16.02 -0.78 9.49
CA ILE A 14 -14.84 -1.43 8.93
C ILE A 14 -15.26 -2.30 7.75
N ALA A 15 -14.54 -2.21 6.63
CA ALA A 15 -14.75 -3.07 5.48
C ALA A 15 -13.42 -3.71 5.06
N ILE A 16 -13.46 -5.00 4.68
CA ILE A 16 -12.25 -5.80 4.41
C ILE A 16 -12.30 -6.34 2.98
N ASN A 17 -11.20 -6.22 2.25
CA ASN A 17 -11.00 -6.87 0.95
C ASN A 17 -9.55 -7.37 0.79
N TRP A 18 -9.29 -8.60 1.23
CA TRP A 18 -7.97 -9.23 1.12
C TRP A 18 -7.49 -9.48 -0.32
N SER A 19 -8.38 -9.47 -1.30
CA SER A 19 -8.02 -9.63 -2.72
C SER A 19 -7.56 -8.32 -3.38
N GLY A 20 -7.71 -7.19 -2.70
CA GLY A 20 -7.22 -5.89 -3.15
C GLY A 20 -5.89 -5.51 -2.51
N GLY A 21 -5.50 -4.24 -2.64
CA GLY A 21 -4.23 -3.73 -2.09
C GLY A 21 -3.08 -3.77 -3.10
N LEU A 22 -3.38 -3.76 -4.40
CA LEU A 22 -2.38 -3.83 -5.47
C LEU A 22 -1.80 -2.43 -5.76
N HIS A 23 -0.88 -1.99 -4.90
CA HIS A 23 -0.42 -0.61 -4.81
C HIS A 23 0.55 -0.13 -5.90
N HIS A 24 1.18 -1.03 -6.67
CA HIS A 24 2.19 -0.67 -7.67
C HIS A 24 1.62 -0.31 -9.04
N ALA A 25 0.32 -0.48 -9.29
CA ALA A 25 -0.23 -0.17 -10.60
C ALA A 25 -0.25 1.35 -10.83
N HIS A 26 0.29 1.81 -11.96
CA HIS A 26 0.33 3.22 -12.34
C HIS A 26 -0.83 3.55 -13.31
N LYS A 27 -0.98 4.83 -13.66
CA LYS A 27 -2.08 5.30 -14.52
C LYS A 27 -2.10 4.64 -15.91
N ALA A 28 -0.93 4.39 -16.49
CA ALA A 28 -0.79 3.93 -17.88
C ALA A 28 0.07 2.66 -18.03
N GLU A 29 0.49 2.03 -16.94
CA GLU A 29 1.32 0.82 -16.97
C GLU A 29 1.10 -0.08 -15.75
N ALA A 30 1.33 -1.37 -15.96
CA ALA A 30 1.36 -2.37 -14.89
C ALA A 30 2.78 -2.46 -14.32
N SER A 31 2.91 -2.62 -13.01
CA SER A 31 4.20 -2.71 -12.30
C SER A 31 4.03 -3.56 -11.04
N GLY A 32 5.11 -4.23 -10.59
CA GLY A 32 5.12 -4.97 -9.32
C GLY A 32 3.96 -5.98 -9.13
N PHE A 33 3.64 -6.78 -10.15
CA PHE A 33 2.48 -7.70 -10.17
C PHE A 33 1.09 -7.04 -10.11
N CYS A 34 1.03 -5.71 -10.16
CA CYS A 34 -0.19 -4.91 -10.08
C CYS A 34 -0.60 -4.40 -11.47
N TYR A 35 -1.86 -4.65 -11.86
CA TYR A 35 -2.39 -4.26 -13.17
C TYR A 35 -3.42 -3.12 -13.08
N ILE A 36 -4.20 -3.10 -12.00
CA ILE A 36 -5.22 -2.10 -11.72
C ILE A 36 -5.02 -1.66 -10.27
N ASN A 37 -4.91 -0.35 -10.05
CA ASN A 37 -4.76 0.20 -8.71
C ASN A 37 -6.14 0.31 -8.04
N ASP A 38 -6.58 -0.78 -7.40
CA ASP A 38 -7.89 -0.83 -6.73
C ASP A 38 -7.98 0.14 -5.54
N ILE A 39 -6.84 0.47 -4.96
CA ILE A 39 -6.68 1.42 -3.85
C ILE A 39 -7.01 2.83 -4.31
N VAL A 40 -6.40 3.30 -5.40
CA VAL A 40 -6.66 4.62 -5.99
C VAL A 40 -8.15 4.77 -6.33
N LEU A 41 -8.75 3.75 -6.94
CA LEU A 41 -10.18 3.75 -7.26
C LEU A 41 -11.06 3.83 -6.00
N ALA A 42 -10.68 3.10 -4.94
CA ALA A 42 -11.39 3.16 -3.66
C ALA A 42 -11.27 4.55 -3.01
N ILE A 43 -10.08 5.14 -2.98
CA ILE A 43 -9.86 6.48 -2.41
C ILE A 43 -10.62 7.55 -3.18
N LEU A 44 -10.62 7.50 -4.53
CA LEU A 44 -11.41 8.42 -5.35
C LEU A 44 -12.91 8.37 -5.02
N GLU A 45 -13.47 7.17 -4.81
CA GLU A 45 -14.87 7.03 -4.37
C GLU A 45 -15.08 7.57 -2.95
N MET A 46 -14.14 7.33 -2.03
CA MET A 46 -14.17 7.84 -0.65
C MET A 46 -14.12 9.37 -0.60
N LEU A 47 -13.33 10.01 -1.47
CA LEU A 47 -13.21 11.47 -1.57
C LEU A 47 -14.52 12.16 -1.97
N ARG A 48 -15.56 11.42 -2.38
CA ARG A 48 -16.90 12.00 -2.62
C ARG A 48 -17.66 12.28 -1.33
N PHE A 49 -17.30 11.58 -0.25
CA PHE A 49 -18.01 11.59 1.04
C PHE A 49 -17.12 12.05 2.20
N PHE A 50 -15.81 11.84 2.10
CA PHE A 50 -14.84 12.16 3.12
C PHE A 50 -13.95 13.31 2.66
N SER A 51 -13.80 14.34 3.51
CA SER A 51 -12.98 15.51 3.19
C SER A 51 -11.50 15.16 3.05
N ARG A 52 -11.02 14.23 3.88
CA ARG A 52 -9.63 13.78 3.97
C ARG A 52 -9.57 12.27 4.13
N VAL A 53 -8.76 11.60 3.32
CA VAL A 53 -8.52 10.15 3.39
C VAL A 53 -7.05 9.92 3.69
N LEU A 54 -6.74 9.17 4.75
CA LEU A 54 -5.37 8.76 5.06
C LEU A 54 -5.14 7.36 4.50
N TYR A 55 -4.12 7.22 3.67
CA TYR A 55 -3.64 5.94 3.19
C TYR A 55 -2.40 5.53 4.00
N ILE A 56 -2.45 4.34 4.60
CA ILE A 56 -1.35 3.76 5.39
C ILE A 56 -0.95 2.44 4.72
N ASP A 57 0.33 2.30 4.43
CA ASP A 57 0.90 1.15 3.74
C ASP A 57 1.96 0.47 4.61
N ILE A 58 1.71 -0.80 4.97
CA ILE A 58 2.63 -1.65 5.75
C ILE A 58 3.17 -2.85 4.94
N ASP A 59 3.00 -2.82 3.61
CA ASP A 59 3.74 -3.69 2.70
C ASP A 59 5.25 -3.44 2.83
N VAL A 60 6.06 -4.44 2.51
CA VAL A 60 7.52 -4.26 2.52
C VAL A 60 8.00 -3.36 1.38
N HIS A 61 7.22 -3.22 0.31
CA HIS A 61 7.54 -2.37 -0.83
C HIS A 61 6.90 -0.99 -0.68
N HIS A 62 7.53 0.04 -1.25
CA HIS A 62 6.97 1.38 -1.28
C HIS A 62 5.67 1.40 -2.12
N GLY A 63 4.60 1.99 -1.59
CA GLY A 63 3.30 2.15 -2.26
C GLY A 63 3.28 3.25 -3.33
N ASP A 64 4.24 3.18 -4.25
CA ASP A 64 4.53 4.18 -5.28
C ASP A 64 3.35 4.55 -6.18
N GLY A 65 2.56 3.58 -6.64
CA GLY A 65 1.42 3.85 -7.52
C GLY A 65 0.31 4.66 -6.82
N VAL A 66 0.10 4.46 -5.52
CA VAL A 66 -0.86 5.24 -4.73
C VAL A 66 -0.32 6.63 -4.43
N GLU A 67 0.97 6.72 -4.06
CA GLU A 67 1.65 7.99 -3.84
C GLU A 67 1.64 8.87 -5.10
N GLU A 68 2.04 8.32 -6.25
CA GLU A 68 2.04 9.05 -7.53
C GLU A 68 0.65 9.58 -7.88
N ALA A 69 -0.39 8.76 -7.69
CA ALA A 69 -1.77 9.14 -8.03
C ALA A 69 -2.30 10.33 -7.22
N PHE A 70 -1.82 10.51 -5.98
CA PHE A 70 -2.26 11.58 -5.09
C PHE A 70 -1.19 12.64 -4.79
N ASN A 71 -0.04 12.56 -5.46
CA ASN A 71 1.14 13.42 -5.29
C ASN A 71 0.84 14.94 -5.40
N SER A 72 -0.28 15.31 -6.03
CA SER A 72 -0.71 16.71 -6.19
C SER A 72 -1.89 17.14 -5.31
N SER A 73 -2.38 16.30 -4.40
CA SER A 73 -3.58 16.55 -3.59
C SER A 73 -3.26 16.66 -2.09
N ASP A 74 -3.85 17.64 -1.41
CA ASP A 74 -3.82 17.81 0.05
C ASP A 74 -5.00 17.08 0.76
N ARG A 75 -5.89 16.46 -0.02
CA ARG A 75 -7.05 15.70 0.49
C ARG A 75 -6.72 14.25 0.80
N VAL A 76 -5.62 13.74 0.28
CA VAL A 76 -5.13 12.39 0.55
C VAL A 76 -3.72 12.53 1.11
N MET A 77 -3.48 11.89 2.25
CA MET A 77 -2.13 11.75 2.78
C MET A 77 -1.70 10.30 2.62
N THR A 78 -0.54 10.05 2.01
CA THR A 78 0.05 8.72 1.89
C THR A 78 1.15 8.56 2.93
N VAL A 79 1.13 7.46 3.67
CA VAL A 79 2.20 7.10 4.61
C VAL A 79 2.64 5.67 4.34
N SER A 80 3.89 5.49 3.92
CA SER A 80 4.45 4.17 3.60
C SER A 80 5.64 3.82 4.49
N LEU A 81 5.61 2.63 5.09
CA LEU A 81 6.71 2.07 5.87
C LEU A 81 7.28 0.85 5.17
N HIS A 82 8.36 1.04 4.43
CA HIS A 82 8.86 0.05 3.47
C HIS A 82 10.38 -0.14 3.57
N ARG A 83 10.85 -1.26 3.03
CA ARG A 83 12.27 -1.57 2.91
C ARG A 83 12.87 -0.63 1.85
N PHE A 84 13.89 0.14 2.22
CA PHE A 84 14.61 1.02 1.30
C PHE A 84 16.12 0.82 1.33
N GLY A 85 16.81 1.08 0.20
CA GLY A 85 18.27 1.02 0.07
C GLY A 85 18.78 0.06 -1.00
N ALA A 86 20.10 -0.13 -1.07
CA ALA A 86 20.72 -1.07 -2.01
C ALA A 86 20.49 -2.53 -1.59
N VAL A 87 20.27 -3.40 -2.56
CA VAL A 87 20.21 -4.86 -2.44
C VAL A 87 21.47 -5.40 -3.12
N GLN A 88 22.19 -6.27 -2.42
CA GLN A 88 23.23 -7.08 -3.03
C GLN A 88 22.56 -8.36 -3.54
N ASP A 89 22.23 -8.41 -4.82
CA ASP A 89 21.83 -9.64 -5.48
C ASP A 89 23.04 -10.35 -6.10
N ALA A 90 22.80 -11.55 -6.63
CA ALA A 90 23.84 -12.37 -7.26
C ALA A 90 24.46 -11.72 -8.52
N ASN A 91 23.87 -10.63 -9.03
CA ASN A 91 24.40 -9.87 -10.14
C ASN A 91 25.27 -8.72 -9.60
N ALA A 92 26.50 -8.60 -10.09
CA ALA A 92 27.53 -7.69 -9.59
C ALA A 92 27.20 -6.18 -9.66
N ASN A 93 26.01 -5.81 -10.13
CA ASN A 93 25.52 -4.45 -10.25
C ASN A 93 24.37 -4.27 -9.25
N GLY A 94 24.70 -4.00 -7.99
CA GLY A 94 23.70 -3.80 -6.94
C GLY A 94 22.61 -2.82 -7.38
N HIS A 95 21.36 -3.12 -7.03
CA HIS A 95 20.19 -2.34 -7.38
C HIS A 95 19.44 -1.90 -6.11
N TYR A 96 18.55 -0.91 -6.19
CA TYR A 96 17.69 -0.57 -5.06
C TYR A 96 16.58 -1.60 -4.91
N PHE A 97 16.15 -1.86 -3.67
CA PHE A 97 14.98 -2.71 -3.42
C PHE A 97 13.77 -2.12 -4.13
N PHE A 98 13.03 -2.98 -4.83
CA PHE A 98 11.89 -2.58 -5.64
C PHE A 98 10.87 -1.80 -4.78
N PRO A 99 10.24 -0.73 -5.30
CA PRO A 99 10.37 -0.14 -6.65
C PRO A 99 11.55 0.83 -6.82
N GLY A 100 12.32 1.11 -5.78
CA GLY A 100 13.45 2.06 -5.80
C GLY A 100 13.07 3.53 -5.55
N THR A 101 11.81 3.79 -5.20
CA THR A 101 11.27 5.10 -4.79
C THR A 101 10.92 5.09 -3.29
N GLY A 102 10.35 6.19 -2.75
CA GLY A 102 10.01 6.28 -1.32
C GLY A 102 11.19 6.71 -0.44
N ALA A 103 12.11 7.50 -0.98
CA ALA A 103 13.20 8.05 -0.19
C ALA A 103 12.67 9.00 0.90
N LEU A 104 13.47 9.27 1.93
CA LEU A 104 13.06 10.13 3.05
C LEU A 104 12.62 11.54 2.62
N THR A 105 13.20 12.05 1.54
CA THR A 105 12.91 13.37 0.96
C THR A 105 11.81 13.34 -0.10
N ASP A 106 11.24 12.17 -0.39
CA ASP A 106 10.10 12.03 -1.29
C ASP A 106 8.83 12.37 -0.51
N ASN A 107 8.39 13.61 -0.64
CA ASN A 107 7.38 14.21 0.24
C ASN A 107 6.29 14.97 -0.53
N GLY A 108 6.03 14.58 -1.78
CA GLY A 108 4.97 15.18 -2.57
C GLY A 108 5.49 16.21 -3.59
N ASN A 109 4.64 16.63 -4.54
CA ASN A 109 5.04 17.55 -5.60
C ASN A 109 5.15 18.99 -5.06
N PRO A 110 6.35 19.60 -5.02
CA PRO A 110 6.56 20.93 -4.44
C PRO A 110 5.80 22.07 -5.14
N ALA A 111 5.36 21.85 -6.38
CA ALA A 111 4.59 22.81 -7.17
C ALA A 111 3.07 22.69 -6.96
N SER A 112 2.63 21.85 -6.02
CA SER A 112 1.22 21.51 -5.82
C SER A 112 0.79 21.61 -4.35
N PRO A 113 -0.52 21.61 -4.05
CA PRO A 113 -1.02 21.47 -2.69
C PRO A 113 -0.60 20.17 -2.00
N GLY A 114 -0.28 19.11 -2.75
CA GLY A 114 0.15 17.82 -2.22
C GLY A 114 1.56 17.80 -1.62
N HIS A 115 2.31 18.90 -1.69
CA HIS A 115 3.60 19.01 -1.02
C HIS A 115 3.46 18.81 0.51
N HIS A 116 4.30 17.95 1.07
CA HIS A 116 4.26 17.43 2.44
C HIS A 116 3.11 16.47 2.77
N PHE A 117 2.28 16.06 1.79
CA PHE A 117 1.20 15.08 1.99
C PHE A 117 1.57 13.64 1.59
N ALA A 118 2.83 13.41 1.21
CA ALA A 118 3.43 12.09 1.13
C ALA A 118 4.47 11.96 2.25
N LEU A 119 4.42 10.87 3.01
CA LEU A 119 5.31 10.62 4.13
C LEU A 119 5.93 9.23 4.02
N ASN A 120 7.22 9.20 3.70
CA ASN A 120 7.96 7.97 3.49
C ASN A 120 8.84 7.63 4.70
N VAL A 121 8.78 6.38 5.13
CA VAL A 121 9.58 5.81 6.22
C VAL A 121 10.49 4.72 5.63
N PRO A 122 11.63 5.11 5.05
CA PRO A 122 12.57 4.17 4.41
C PRO A 122 13.36 3.38 5.47
N ILE A 123 13.09 2.09 5.58
CA ILE A 123 13.64 1.23 6.64
C ILE A 123 14.69 0.25 6.07
N PRO A 124 15.86 0.09 6.72
CA PRO A 124 16.84 -0.93 6.34
C PRO A 124 16.33 -2.38 6.52
N SER A 125 17.11 -3.35 6.05
CA SER A 125 16.78 -4.78 6.20
C SER A 125 16.70 -5.21 7.68
N GLY A 126 15.82 -6.17 7.93
CA GLY A 126 15.79 -6.98 9.15
C GLY A 126 15.22 -6.33 10.40
N ILE A 127 14.48 -5.22 10.27
CA ILE A 127 13.79 -4.57 11.39
C ILE A 127 12.98 -5.57 12.23
N THR A 128 13.02 -5.40 13.54
CA THR A 128 12.34 -6.27 14.51
C THR A 128 10.96 -5.73 14.91
N ASP A 129 10.14 -6.58 15.55
CA ASP A 129 8.81 -6.20 16.05
C ASP A 129 8.81 -4.90 16.88
N ASP A 130 9.69 -4.82 17.89
CA ASP A 130 9.71 -3.70 18.83
C ASP A 130 10.17 -2.40 18.16
N GLU A 131 11.13 -2.48 17.25
CA GLU A 131 11.63 -1.35 16.47
C GLU A 131 10.57 -0.84 15.50
N TYR A 132 9.95 -1.75 14.74
CA TYR A 132 8.90 -1.41 13.78
C TYR A 132 7.69 -0.78 14.47
N LEU A 133 7.20 -1.37 15.56
CA LEU A 133 6.07 -0.83 16.30
C LEU A 133 6.39 0.51 16.97
N SER A 134 7.62 0.71 17.44
CA SER A 134 8.06 2.00 17.97
C SER A 134 7.98 3.10 16.90
N VAL A 135 8.53 2.84 15.71
CA VAL A 135 8.48 3.77 14.57
C VAL A 135 7.05 3.99 14.11
N PHE A 136 6.31 2.91 13.84
CA PHE A 136 4.94 2.94 13.35
C PHE A 136 4.03 3.77 14.27
N LYS A 137 3.99 3.46 15.58
CA LYS A 137 3.09 4.15 16.52
C LYS A 137 3.44 5.63 16.65
N ARG A 138 4.72 5.99 16.61
CA ARG A 138 5.16 7.40 16.68
C ARG A 138 4.77 8.17 15.43
N VAL A 139 5.09 7.64 14.25
CA VAL A 139 4.79 8.28 12.97
C VAL A 139 3.29 8.36 12.74
N ILE A 140 2.57 7.24 12.79
CA ILE A 140 1.14 7.18 12.54
C ILE A 140 0.35 7.94 13.61
N GLY A 141 0.75 7.86 14.89
CA GLY A 141 0.13 8.65 15.95
C GLY A 141 0.19 10.15 15.66
N ARG A 142 1.37 10.64 15.28
CA ARG A 142 1.54 12.06 14.91
C ARG A 142 0.77 12.42 13.63
N THR A 143 0.75 11.53 12.63
CA THR A 143 -0.03 11.75 11.41
C THR A 143 -1.53 11.87 11.69
N LEU A 144 -2.08 11.01 12.55
CA LEU A 144 -3.49 11.07 12.94
C LEU A 144 -3.83 12.39 13.65
N GLU A 145 -2.96 12.85 14.56
CA GLU A 145 -3.11 14.13 15.26
C GLU A 145 -3.11 15.33 14.30
N THR A 146 -2.16 15.36 13.36
CA THR A 146 -1.99 16.48 12.42
C THR A 146 -3.04 16.46 11.30
N PHE A 147 -3.14 15.37 10.55
CA PHE A 147 -3.95 15.27 9.33
C PHE A 147 -5.44 15.10 9.64
N ARG A 148 -5.79 14.51 10.80
CA ARG A 148 -7.18 14.29 11.27
C ARG A 148 -8.07 13.72 10.16
N PRO A 149 -7.77 12.52 9.63
CA PRO A 149 -8.51 11.96 8.50
C PRO A 149 -9.99 11.73 8.85
N ALA A 150 -10.86 11.82 7.84
CA ALA A 150 -12.27 11.46 7.97
C ALA A 150 -12.53 9.99 7.64
N ALA A 151 -11.59 9.31 6.98
CA ALA A 151 -11.57 7.88 6.77
C ALA A 151 -10.13 7.40 6.51
N ILE A 152 -9.85 6.12 6.75
CA ILE A 152 -8.54 5.51 6.58
C ILE A 152 -8.64 4.33 5.61
N VAL A 153 -7.64 4.19 4.75
CA VAL A 153 -7.37 2.98 3.97
C VAL A 153 -6.05 2.40 4.48
N LEU A 154 -6.09 1.18 5.01
CA LEU A 154 -4.92 0.44 5.48
C LEU A 154 -4.65 -0.72 4.52
N GLN A 155 -3.52 -0.65 3.83
CA GLN A 155 -2.98 -1.77 3.05
C GLN A 155 -2.17 -2.65 4.01
N CYS A 156 -2.51 -3.94 4.09
CA CYS A 156 -1.92 -4.91 5.01
C CYS A 156 -1.08 -5.94 4.26
N GLY A 157 -0.14 -5.48 3.43
CA GLY A 157 0.85 -6.32 2.75
C GLY A 157 1.58 -7.20 3.77
N ALA A 158 1.54 -8.51 3.54
CA ALA A 158 2.03 -9.52 4.47
C ALA A 158 3.44 -10.02 4.10
N ASP A 159 4.09 -9.42 3.11
CA ASP A 159 5.49 -9.66 2.76
C ASP A 159 6.48 -8.89 3.66
N SER A 160 6.01 -8.00 4.53
CA SER A 160 6.78 -7.43 5.63
C SER A 160 7.00 -8.43 6.78
N LEU A 161 6.37 -9.61 6.74
CA LEU A 161 6.60 -10.69 7.70
C LEU A 161 7.95 -11.37 7.51
N GLY A 162 8.52 -11.84 8.62
CA GLY A 162 9.72 -12.65 8.58
C GLY A 162 9.52 -13.98 7.86
N GLY A 163 10.54 -14.36 7.07
CA GLY A 163 10.51 -15.58 6.26
C GLY A 163 9.58 -15.49 5.04
N ASP A 164 9.20 -14.28 4.63
CA ASP A 164 8.67 -14.03 3.29
C ASP A 164 9.72 -14.38 2.21
N ARG A 165 9.28 -14.65 0.98
CA ARG A 165 10.19 -15.04 -0.11
C ARG A 165 10.89 -13.85 -0.76
N LEU A 166 10.29 -12.66 -0.73
CA LEU A 166 10.79 -11.45 -1.36
C LEU A 166 11.11 -10.36 -0.34
N GLY A 167 10.32 -10.26 0.74
CA GLY A 167 10.53 -9.30 1.81
C GLY A 167 11.81 -9.53 2.60
N GLN A 168 12.31 -8.46 3.22
CA GLN A 168 13.57 -8.48 4.00
C GLN A 168 13.38 -7.97 5.43
N PHE A 169 12.17 -8.07 6.00
CA PHE A 169 11.89 -7.73 7.40
C PHE A 169 11.77 -8.98 8.28
N ASN A 170 11.68 -8.80 9.60
CA ASN A 170 11.57 -9.89 10.58
C ASN A 170 10.30 -9.79 11.44
N LEU A 171 9.20 -9.27 10.88
CA LEU A 171 7.97 -9.05 11.65
C LEU A 171 7.22 -10.35 11.93
N ASN A 172 6.68 -10.44 13.14
CA ASN A 172 5.73 -11.48 13.53
C ASN A 172 4.30 -11.06 13.23
N ILE A 173 3.43 -12.05 13.04
CA ILE A 173 1.99 -11.88 12.77
C ILE A 173 1.30 -10.98 13.80
N LYS A 174 1.65 -11.10 15.08
CA LYS A 174 1.07 -10.26 16.15
C LYS A 174 1.54 -8.82 16.07
N ALA A 175 2.79 -8.58 15.71
CA ALA A 175 3.33 -7.22 15.57
C ALA A 175 2.71 -6.54 14.34
N HIS A 176 2.60 -7.27 13.22
CA HIS A 176 1.91 -6.80 12.03
C HIS A 176 0.42 -6.43 12.34
N GLY A 177 -0.31 -7.31 13.05
CA GLY A 177 -1.68 -7.02 13.48
C GLY A 177 -1.84 -5.90 14.52
N GLU A 178 -0.80 -5.59 15.30
CA GLU A 178 -0.80 -4.45 16.22
C GLU A 178 -0.88 -3.11 15.46
N CYS A 179 -0.35 -3.04 14.22
CA CYS A 179 -0.52 -1.88 13.35
C CYS A 179 -2.01 -1.63 13.04
N LEU A 180 -2.75 -2.67 12.66
CA LEU A 180 -4.19 -2.60 12.46
C LEU A 180 -4.91 -2.17 13.74
N SER A 181 -4.57 -2.77 14.88
CA SER A 181 -5.19 -2.43 16.17
C SER A 181 -5.00 -0.96 16.54
N PHE A 182 -3.80 -0.41 16.31
CA PHE A 182 -3.49 0.99 16.52
C PHE A 182 -4.30 1.92 15.61
N VAL A 183 -4.41 1.58 14.32
CA VAL A 183 -5.20 2.35 13.34
C VAL A 183 -6.69 2.28 13.64
N LYS A 184 -7.22 1.10 13.99
CA LYS A 184 -8.62 0.88 14.37
C LYS A 184 -9.02 1.77 15.55
N ALA A 185 -8.11 2.03 16.49
CA ALA A 185 -8.37 2.88 17.65
C ALA A 185 -8.68 4.35 17.30
N ALA A 186 -8.38 4.80 16.06
CA ALA A 186 -8.76 6.14 15.59
C ALA A 186 -10.28 6.33 15.46
N GLY A 187 -11.07 5.25 15.36
CA GLY A 187 -12.54 5.31 15.37
C GLY A 187 -13.18 6.00 14.17
N VAL A 188 -12.48 6.05 13.03
CA VAL A 188 -12.98 6.54 11.74
C VAL A 188 -13.24 5.38 10.78
N PRO A 189 -14.09 5.54 9.74
CA PRO A 189 -14.31 4.51 8.74
C PRO A 189 -13.00 3.94 8.18
N LEU A 190 -12.85 2.62 8.24
CA LEU A 190 -11.60 1.93 7.94
C LEU A 190 -11.80 0.89 6.83
N LEU A 191 -11.10 1.08 5.71
CA LEU A 191 -10.98 0.09 4.66
C LEU A 191 -9.67 -0.69 4.86
N ILE A 192 -9.76 -2.01 5.01
CA ILE A 192 -8.62 -2.90 5.15
C ILE A 192 -8.45 -3.67 3.84
N LEU A 193 -7.24 -3.62 3.27
CA LEU A 193 -6.89 -4.28 2.02
C LEU A 193 -5.77 -5.29 2.26
N GLY A 194 -5.60 -6.22 1.31
CA GLY A 194 -4.45 -7.14 1.28
C GLY A 194 -3.19 -6.43 0.80
N GLY A 195 -2.46 -7.08 -0.11
CA GLY A 195 -1.17 -6.61 -0.59
C GLY A 195 -0.26 -7.74 -1.03
N GLY A 196 1.05 -7.47 -0.98
CA GLY A 196 2.10 -8.48 -1.16
C GLY A 196 2.06 -9.57 -0.08
N GLY A 197 2.79 -10.65 -0.31
CA GLY A 197 2.84 -11.81 0.58
C GLY A 197 3.10 -13.11 -0.17
N TYR A 198 4.33 -13.60 -0.08
CA TYR A 198 4.85 -14.65 -0.96
C TYR A 198 5.16 -15.96 -0.22
N THR A 199 5.14 -15.95 1.11
CA THR A 199 4.98 -17.14 1.94
C THR A 199 3.49 -17.34 2.28
N ALA A 200 2.72 -17.91 1.34
CA ALA A 200 1.24 -18.00 1.39
C ALA A 200 0.65 -18.55 2.71
N ARG A 201 1.33 -19.48 3.39
CA ARG A 201 0.90 -19.99 4.72
C ARG A 201 0.93 -18.91 5.80
N ASN A 202 1.90 -18.00 5.75
CA ASN A 202 2.01 -16.89 6.69
C ASN A 202 1.05 -15.77 6.34
N VAL A 203 0.81 -15.50 5.05
CA VAL A 203 -0.25 -14.59 4.58
C VAL A 203 -1.61 -15.01 5.14
N ALA A 204 -1.95 -16.29 5.02
CA ALA A 204 -3.21 -16.81 5.56
C ALA A 204 -3.33 -16.65 7.09
N ARG A 205 -2.21 -16.78 7.82
CA ARG A 205 -2.19 -16.55 9.28
C ARG A 205 -2.36 -15.08 9.64
N ALA A 206 -1.67 -14.20 8.92
CA ALA A 206 -1.68 -12.76 9.13
C ALA A 206 -3.08 -12.19 8.94
N TRP A 207 -3.66 -12.38 7.76
CA TRP A 207 -4.99 -11.87 7.44
C TRP A 207 -6.10 -12.53 8.27
N CYS A 208 -5.92 -13.78 8.71
CA CYS A 208 -6.82 -14.41 9.69
C CYS A 208 -6.75 -13.72 11.05
N HIS A 209 -5.55 -13.44 11.55
CA HIS A 209 -5.34 -12.72 12.80
C HIS A 209 -5.90 -11.29 12.74
N GLU A 210 -5.59 -10.56 11.66
CA GLU A 210 -6.08 -9.20 11.43
C GLU A 210 -7.59 -9.13 11.26
N THR A 211 -8.21 -10.12 10.60
CA THR A 211 -9.67 -10.23 10.55
C THR A 211 -10.25 -10.38 11.96
N ALA A 212 -9.63 -11.20 12.81
CA ALA A 212 -10.08 -11.36 14.20
C ALA A 212 -9.95 -10.05 15.00
N LEU A 213 -8.88 -9.28 14.79
CA LEU A 213 -8.73 -7.95 15.39
C LEU A 213 -9.80 -6.95 14.90
N ALA A 214 -10.10 -6.97 13.60
CA ALA A 214 -11.14 -6.11 13.03
C ALA A 214 -12.52 -6.37 13.66
N VAL A 215 -12.86 -7.64 13.95
CA VAL A 215 -14.15 -8.03 14.54
C VAL A 215 -14.12 -8.26 16.06
N ASP A 216 -13.04 -7.88 16.74
CA ASP A 216 -12.84 -8.06 18.20
C ASP A 216 -12.94 -9.52 18.68
N ALA A 217 -12.57 -10.47 17.84
CA ALA A 217 -12.52 -11.89 18.15
C ALA A 217 -11.17 -12.31 18.73
N LYS A 218 -11.20 -13.30 19.63
CA LYS A 218 -10.00 -13.96 20.17
C LYS A 218 -9.78 -15.29 19.46
N LEU A 219 -8.57 -15.50 18.95
CA LEU A 219 -8.17 -16.75 18.31
C LEU A 219 -7.28 -17.59 19.21
N SER A 220 -7.43 -18.91 19.13
CA SER A 220 -6.48 -19.88 19.67
C SER A 220 -5.19 -19.88 18.83
N ASP A 221 -4.05 -20.16 19.47
CA ASP A 221 -2.79 -20.40 18.76
C ASP A 221 -2.82 -21.74 18.01
N ALA A 222 -3.57 -22.73 18.48
CA ALA A 222 -3.71 -24.00 17.77
C ALA A 222 -4.67 -23.85 16.58
N LEU A 223 -4.19 -24.13 15.36
CA LEU A 223 -5.00 -24.09 14.15
C LEU A 223 -5.99 -25.28 14.12
N PRO A 224 -7.23 -25.08 13.66
CA PRO A 224 -8.18 -26.16 13.44
C PRO A 224 -7.83 -26.92 12.15
N VAL A 225 -6.72 -27.68 12.17
CA VAL A 225 -6.14 -28.33 10.97
C VAL A 225 -7.12 -29.22 10.21
N HIS A 226 -8.11 -29.79 10.88
CA HIS A 226 -9.16 -30.63 10.28
C HIS A 226 -10.14 -29.84 9.40
N LEU A 227 -10.23 -28.51 9.56
CA LEU A 227 -11.08 -27.63 8.75
C LEU A 227 -10.32 -26.97 7.60
N LEU A 228 -8.98 -27.04 7.59
CA LEU A 228 -8.17 -26.35 6.61
C LEU A 228 -8.10 -27.14 5.29
N PRO A 229 -8.43 -26.52 4.13
CA PRO A 229 -8.35 -27.20 2.83
C PRO A 229 -6.96 -27.75 2.48
N ARG A 230 -5.90 -27.18 3.06
CA ARG A 230 -4.50 -27.58 2.86
C ARG A 230 -3.76 -27.70 4.19
N ALA A 231 -4.26 -28.53 5.11
CA ALA A 231 -3.68 -28.74 6.45
C ALA A 231 -2.15 -28.98 6.43
N GLN A 232 -1.66 -29.73 5.44
CA GLN A 232 -0.25 -30.08 5.26
C GLN A 232 0.68 -28.85 5.11
N ALA A 233 0.15 -27.72 4.61
CA ALA A 233 0.89 -26.47 4.46
C ALA A 233 1.22 -25.80 5.80
N PHE A 234 0.57 -26.23 6.90
CA PHE A 234 0.71 -25.68 8.24
C PHE A 234 1.33 -26.67 9.23
N THR A 235 1.36 -27.97 8.91
CA THR A 235 1.87 -29.03 9.79
C THR A 235 3.39 -29.20 9.66
N GLY A 236 4.06 -29.51 10.77
CA GLY A 236 5.49 -29.77 10.82
C GLY A 236 6.31 -28.54 11.22
N LYS A 237 7.49 -28.77 11.81
CA LYS A 237 8.31 -27.72 12.43
C LYS A 237 8.63 -26.55 11.49
N GLY A 238 9.04 -26.81 10.26
CA GLY A 238 9.37 -25.77 9.28
C GLY A 238 8.15 -24.98 8.76
N HIS A 239 6.94 -25.46 9.02
CA HIS A 239 5.69 -24.84 8.57
C HIS A 239 4.93 -24.17 9.72
N GLY A 240 5.50 -24.13 10.93
CA GLY A 240 4.89 -23.54 12.12
C GLY A 240 4.11 -24.52 12.99
N ASP A 241 4.22 -25.81 12.75
CA ASP A 241 3.73 -26.89 13.62
C ASP A 241 2.26 -26.75 14.05
N SER A 242 1.38 -26.47 13.08
CA SER A 242 -0.05 -26.25 13.28
C SER A 242 -0.40 -25.07 14.18
N LYS A 243 0.52 -24.12 14.37
CA LYS A 243 0.28 -22.88 15.10
C LYS A 243 -0.14 -21.75 14.18
N LEU A 244 -0.98 -20.87 14.73
CA LEU A 244 -1.37 -19.61 14.13
C LEU A 244 -0.22 -18.60 14.24
N TYR A 245 0.52 -18.60 15.35
CA TYR A 245 1.63 -17.68 15.62
C TYR A 245 2.98 -18.41 15.70
N PRO A 246 3.53 -18.90 14.58
CA PRO A 246 4.92 -19.34 14.55
C PRO A 246 5.87 -18.15 14.80
N ASP A 247 7.08 -18.43 15.29
CA ASP A 247 8.13 -17.44 15.43
C ASP A 247 8.74 -17.13 14.06
N LEU A 248 8.65 -15.86 13.65
CA LEU A 248 9.12 -15.37 12.36
C LEU A 248 10.38 -14.48 12.50
N LYS A 249 11.13 -14.58 13.60
CA LYS A 249 12.33 -13.76 13.83
C LYS A 249 13.58 -14.32 13.15
N GLY A 250 14.52 -13.43 12.83
CA GLY A 250 15.91 -13.77 12.51
C GLY A 250 16.15 -14.37 11.12
N PHE A 251 15.26 -14.12 10.15
CA PHE A 251 15.46 -14.53 8.76
C PHE A 251 16.44 -13.61 8.02
N HIS A 252 16.53 -12.35 8.43
CA HIS A 252 17.45 -11.36 7.87
C HIS A 252 18.32 -10.72 8.96
N PRO A 253 19.60 -10.40 8.70
CA PRO A 253 20.37 -9.52 9.57
C PRO A 253 19.65 -8.18 9.75
N ASN A 254 19.66 -7.67 10.99
CA ASN A 254 19.07 -6.37 11.30
C ASN A 254 20.11 -5.27 11.06
N ASP A 255 19.94 -4.57 9.94
CA ASP A 255 20.79 -3.44 9.54
C ASP A 255 20.28 -2.11 10.12
N CYS A 256 19.17 -2.13 10.86
CA CYS A 256 18.63 -0.95 11.50
C CYS A 256 19.47 -0.57 12.72
N THR A 257 19.73 0.72 12.89
CA THR A 257 20.22 1.27 14.15
C THR A 257 19.14 2.15 14.78
N ARG A 258 19.05 2.13 16.11
CA ARG A 258 18.10 2.99 16.85
C ARG A 258 18.26 4.47 16.47
N LYS A 259 19.50 4.92 16.26
CA LYS A 259 19.80 6.29 15.85
C LYS A 259 19.19 6.63 14.49
N ASP A 260 19.32 5.73 13.52
CA ASP A 260 18.81 5.96 12.16
C ASP A 260 17.27 5.94 12.14
N LEU A 261 16.65 5.00 12.86
CA LEU A 261 15.20 4.97 13.03
C LEU A 261 14.68 6.23 13.74
N ASP A 262 15.36 6.70 14.79
CA ASP A 262 15.01 7.94 15.46
C ASP A 262 15.14 9.15 14.53
N ASN A 263 16.19 9.21 13.68
CA ASN A 263 16.35 10.28 12.69
C ASN A 263 15.22 10.29 11.67
N ILE A 264 14.81 9.12 11.17
CA ILE A 264 13.67 8.98 10.25
C ILE A 264 12.39 9.51 10.92
N VAL A 265 12.11 9.11 12.17
CA VAL A 265 10.93 9.60 12.90
C VAL A 265 10.98 11.11 13.12
N GLN A 266 12.14 11.67 13.47
CA GLN A 266 12.27 13.12 13.63
C GLN A 266 12.03 13.86 12.32
N TRP A 267 12.55 13.34 11.21
CA TRP A 267 12.28 13.91 9.89
C TRP A 267 10.77 13.93 9.59
N CYS A 268 10.09 12.81 9.79
CA CYS A 268 8.64 12.74 9.61
C CYS A 268 7.89 13.75 10.49
N PHE A 269 8.36 14.01 11.70
CA PHE A 269 7.75 14.98 12.61
C PHE A 269 7.91 16.41 12.13
N GLU A 270 9.06 16.76 11.54
CA GLU A 270 9.26 18.09 10.95
C GLU A 270 8.42 18.28 9.68
N GLU A 271 8.29 17.26 8.83
CA GLU A 271 7.37 17.32 7.67
C GLU A 271 5.92 17.53 8.12
N LEU A 272 5.46 16.76 9.11
CA LEU A 272 4.13 16.90 9.70
C LEU A 272 3.91 18.25 10.40
N ARG A 273 4.97 18.96 10.78
CA ARG A 273 4.86 20.29 11.39
C ARG A 273 4.51 21.37 10.36
N ILE A 274 4.87 21.15 9.09
CA ILE A 274 4.59 22.08 7.99
C ILE A 274 3.12 22.02 7.59
N ILE A 275 2.50 20.85 7.73
CA ILE A 275 1.09 20.65 7.39
C ILE A 275 0.21 21.49 8.32
N ASN A 276 -0.50 22.45 7.73
CA ASN A 276 -1.58 23.14 8.43
C ASN A 276 -2.74 22.18 8.68
N HIS A 277 -3.29 22.17 9.89
CA HIS A 277 -4.38 21.28 10.31
C HIS A 277 -5.69 21.40 9.49
N ALA A 278 -5.78 22.32 8.53
CA ALA A 278 -6.94 22.58 7.68
C ALA A 278 -6.54 22.81 6.20
N PRO A 279 -6.19 21.74 5.46
CA PRO A 279 -6.02 21.81 4.01
C PRO A 279 -7.37 22.07 3.30
N SER A 280 -7.30 22.40 2.01
CA SER A 280 -8.43 22.88 1.24
C SER A 280 -9.61 21.90 1.24
N THR A 281 -10.80 22.37 1.64
CA THR A 281 -12.03 21.56 1.69
C THR A 281 -12.81 21.63 0.38
N ASN A 282 -12.16 21.91 -0.74
CA ASN A 282 -12.82 21.87 -2.04
C ASN A 282 -13.11 20.40 -2.36
N MET A 283 -14.32 19.98 -2.00
CA MET A 283 -14.89 18.73 -2.46
C MET A 283 -15.02 18.83 -3.98
N GLU A 284 -14.05 18.30 -4.73
CA GLU A 284 -14.25 18.03 -6.14
C GLU A 284 -15.44 17.09 -6.26
N TYR A 285 -16.51 17.61 -6.84
CA TYR A 285 -17.71 16.83 -7.11
C TYR A 285 -17.39 15.89 -8.27
N LEU A 286 -17.03 14.64 -7.95
CA LEU A 286 -17.01 13.60 -8.98
C LEU A 286 -18.43 13.46 -9.55
N PRO A 287 -18.59 13.39 -10.88
CA PRO A 287 -19.89 13.30 -11.51
C PRO A 287 -20.72 12.14 -10.92
N PRO A 288 -22.06 12.25 -10.84
CA PRO A 288 -22.90 11.17 -10.37
C PRO A 288 -22.70 9.89 -11.21
N PRO A 289 -23.04 8.70 -10.71
CA PRO A 289 -22.84 7.44 -11.44
C PRO A 289 -23.41 7.47 -12.87
N GLN A 290 -24.56 8.11 -13.07
CA GLN A 290 -25.21 8.29 -14.37
C GLN A 290 -24.37 9.12 -15.35
N GLU A 291 -23.65 10.12 -14.84
CA GLU A 291 -22.77 10.97 -15.64
C GLU A 291 -21.41 10.30 -15.88
N GLN A 292 -20.92 9.52 -14.91
CA GLN A 292 -19.76 8.65 -15.11
C GLN A 292 -20.02 7.61 -16.19
N ASP A 293 -21.21 6.99 -16.23
CA ASP A 293 -21.60 6.06 -17.29
C ASP A 293 -21.62 6.74 -18.66
N ARG A 294 -22.04 8.01 -18.71
CA ARG A 294 -22.01 8.82 -19.94
C ARG A 294 -20.57 9.13 -20.37
N ILE A 295 -19.70 9.50 -19.42
CA ILE A 295 -18.27 9.74 -19.69
C ILE A 295 -17.61 8.44 -20.15
N ARG A 296 -17.88 7.31 -19.49
CA ARG A 296 -17.38 5.99 -19.86
C ARG A 296 -17.76 5.62 -21.29
N ARG A 297 -19.03 5.78 -21.67
CA ARG A 297 -19.47 5.55 -23.06
C ARG A 297 -18.72 6.42 -24.06
N LYS A 298 -18.47 7.70 -23.74
CA LYS A 298 -17.70 8.59 -24.61
C LYS A 298 -16.25 8.14 -24.77
N VAL A 299 -15.60 7.71 -23.68
CA VAL A 299 -14.23 7.20 -23.71
C VAL A 299 -14.17 5.88 -24.49
N ASP A 300 -15.14 4.98 -24.28
CA ASP A 300 -15.25 3.74 -25.03
C ASP A 300 -15.43 4.01 -26.54
N GLU A 301 -16.29 4.96 -26.92
CA GLU A 301 -16.48 5.41 -28.31
C GLU A 301 -15.22 6.05 -28.92
N GLU A 302 -14.43 6.76 -28.11
CA GLU A 302 -13.17 7.37 -28.54
C GLU A 302 -12.09 6.30 -28.75
N TRP A 303 -11.98 5.34 -27.84
CA TRP A 303 -11.10 4.18 -27.96
C TRP A 303 -11.46 3.32 -29.17
N GLU A 304 -12.74 3.10 -29.45
CA GLU A 304 -13.18 2.40 -30.65
C GLU A 304 -12.76 3.15 -31.92
N ARG A 305 -12.95 4.47 -31.95
CA ARG A 305 -12.47 5.32 -33.06
C ARG A 305 -10.96 5.26 -33.22
N GLU A 306 -10.19 5.29 -32.14
CA GLU A 306 -8.74 5.15 -32.20
C GLU A 306 -8.33 3.77 -32.74
N ARG A 307 -8.95 2.68 -32.29
CA ARG A 307 -8.68 1.31 -32.78
C ARG A 307 -9.04 1.15 -34.26
N GLU A 308 -10.12 1.77 -34.72
CA GLU A 308 -10.48 1.82 -36.14
C GLU A 308 -9.45 2.63 -36.95
N THR A 309 -8.98 3.75 -36.40
CA THR A 309 -7.93 4.57 -37.02
C THR A 309 -6.60 3.82 -37.08
N GLU A 310 -6.25 3.04 -36.06
CA GLU A 310 -5.07 2.18 -36.03
C GLU A 310 -5.16 0.99 -37.00
N ARG A 311 -6.37 0.45 -37.21
CA ARG A 311 -6.65 -0.60 -38.21
C ARG A 311 -6.75 -0.06 -39.64
N SER A 312 -6.87 1.25 -39.83
CA SER A 312 -6.92 1.89 -41.15
C SER A 312 -5.57 1.86 -41.87
N GLU A 313 -5.60 1.98 -43.20
CA GLU A 313 -4.40 2.01 -44.06
C GLU A 313 -3.42 3.14 -43.67
N THR A 314 -3.95 4.22 -43.10
CA THR A 314 -3.20 5.36 -42.57
C THR A 314 -2.43 5.01 -41.28
N GLY A 315 -3.04 4.22 -40.39
CA GLY A 315 -2.39 3.70 -39.18
C GLY A 315 -1.25 2.73 -39.50
N ARG A 316 -1.42 1.90 -40.52
CA ARG A 316 -0.38 1.01 -41.05
C ARG A 316 0.82 1.79 -41.62
N LYS A 317 0.58 2.84 -42.43
CA LYS A 317 1.62 3.73 -42.97
C LYS A 317 2.39 4.51 -41.88
N ARG A 318 1.75 4.81 -40.74
CA ARG A 318 2.41 5.47 -39.60
C ARG A 318 3.38 4.55 -38.86
N ARG A 319 3.06 3.26 -38.71
CA ARG A 319 3.99 2.26 -38.14
C ARG A 319 5.18 1.97 -39.07
N GLU A 320 4.92 1.85 -40.37
CA GLU A 320 5.97 1.60 -41.37
C GLU A 320 6.96 2.78 -41.50
N ARG A 321 6.56 4.01 -41.17
CA ARG A 321 7.45 5.19 -41.08
C ARG A 321 8.36 5.20 -39.85
N ASN A 322 7.96 4.55 -38.75
CA ASN A 322 8.72 4.57 -37.49
C ASN A 322 9.67 3.37 -37.30
N THR A 323 9.65 2.39 -38.20
CA THR A 323 10.52 1.21 -38.12
C THR A 323 11.88 1.38 -38.81
N GLY A 324 12.19 2.56 -39.39
CA GLY A 324 13.46 2.80 -40.06
C GLY A 324 13.95 4.24 -39.90
N GLY A 325 14.73 4.50 -38.85
CA GLY A 325 15.26 5.85 -38.60
C GLY A 325 16.24 5.97 -37.43
N ARG A 326 17.40 5.32 -37.56
CA ARG A 326 18.75 5.68 -37.03
C ARG A 326 18.85 6.48 -35.72
N GLY A 327 19.51 5.87 -34.73
CA GLY A 327 20.08 6.59 -33.58
C GLY A 327 20.87 5.73 -32.57
N GLU A 328 21.52 4.64 -32.99
CA GLU A 328 22.65 4.10 -32.22
C GLU A 328 23.88 5.00 -32.43
N LEU A 329 24.67 5.18 -31.36
CA LEU A 329 25.94 5.90 -31.24
C LEU A 329 25.86 7.43 -31.05
N ARG A 330 25.77 7.86 -29.79
CA ARG A 330 26.82 8.63 -29.08
C ARG A 330 26.50 8.75 -27.59
#